data_AF-A0A1C5Y2N4-F1
#
_entry.id   AF-A0A1C5Y2N4-F1
#
_cell.length_a   1.000
_cell.length_b   1.000
_cell.length_c   1.000
_cell.angle_alpha   90.00
_cell.angle_beta   90.00
_cell.angle_gamma   90.00
#
_symmetry.space_group_name_H-M   'P 1'
#
loop_
_entity.id
_entity.type
_entity.pdbx_description
1 polymer ?
#
loop_
_entity_poly.entity_id
_entity_poly.type
_entity_poly.pdbx_seq_one_letter_code
_entity_poly.pdbx_strand_id
1 'polypeptide(L)'
;MKKKNIMGIIVIAILVIGIVAALVIYKKEQVIPEKTETGEEEDTIILSADENSFGMEIKKINENYDLTKDYYKNYDNTGLQKFEITAIYTNATDFIKEIRGATEYCQYIYLDEEKNIIIELNEKQKEKWIKKAEKNISNELEKTDEDELYKISVSDDYTEVNCQVAQKANGLTFTAELMIIFFNSEMYQILNGNAEWSIHVVAKDLSTGGELVNIDYPKEVFSITEETWDNL
;
A
#
# COMPACT_ATOMS: atom_id res chain seq x y z
N MET A 1 12.22 39.13 -31.78
CA MET A 1 11.84 39.62 -30.43
C MET A 1 10.37 39.31 -30.21
N LYS A 2 9.86 38.77 -29.09
CA LYS A 2 10.49 38.18 -27.88
C LYS A 2 9.77 36.84 -27.62
N LYS A 3 10.48 35.79 -27.19
CA LYS A 3 9.83 34.68 -26.47
C LYS A 3 9.31 35.22 -25.13
N LYS A 4 8.13 34.79 -24.68
CA LYS A 4 7.71 34.89 -23.27
C LYS A 4 7.45 33.48 -22.78
N ASN A 5 8.17 33.08 -21.75
CA ASN A 5 8.04 31.77 -21.13
C ASN A 5 6.68 31.69 -20.43
N ILE A 6 5.92 30.64 -20.70
CA ILE A 6 4.90 30.19 -19.76
C ILE A 6 5.65 29.33 -18.76
N MET A 7 5.81 29.85 -17.55
CA MET A 7 6.41 29.15 -16.43
C MET A 7 5.49 27.97 -16.09
N GLY A 8 5.94 26.74 -16.35
CA GLY A 8 5.26 25.56 -15.84
C GLY A 8 5.36 25.56 -14.32
N ILE A 9 4.25 25.85 -13.64
CA ILE A 9 4.14 25.63 -12.21
C ILE A 9 4.02 24.12 -12.03
N ILE A 10 5.15 23.46 -11.80
CA ILE A 10 5.17 22.09 -11.28
C ILE A 10 4.56 22.17 -9.89
N VAL A 11 3.32 21.70 -9.76
CA VAL A 11 2.64 21.64 -8.47
C VAL A 11 3.34 20.55 -7.65
N ILE A 12 3.96 20.98 -6.57
CA ILE A 12 4.67 20.12 -5.64
C ILE A 12 3.63 19.36 -4.80
N ALA A 13 3.35 18.12 -5.16
CA ALA A 13 2.62 17.18 -4.32
C ALA A 13 3.58 16.59 -3.27
N ILE A 14 3.64 17.22 -2.09
CA ILE A 14 4.29 16.67 -0.90
C ILE A 14 3.22 15.96 -0.08
N LEU A 15 3.35 14.64 0.05
CA LEU A 15 2.80 13.74 1.10
C LEU A 15 3.44 12.36 0.82
N VAL A 16 4.43 11.84 1.55
CA VAL A 16 4.70 11.83 3.00
C VAL A 16 3.61 11.12 3.81
N ILE A 17 3.30 9.89 3.40
CA ILE A 17 2.92 8.79 4.31
C ILE A 17 3.71 7.55 3.86
N GLY A 18 4.78 7.14 4.56
CA GLY A 18 5.49 5.89 4.24
C GLY A 18 6.95 5.74 4.68
N ILE A 19 7.76 6.82 4.67
CA ILE A 19 9.22 6.75 5.03
C ILE A 19 9.45 6.24 6.48
N VAL A 20 8.41 6.24 7.31
CA VAL A 20 8.45 5.77 8.71
C VAL A 20 8.53 4.24 8.84
N ALA A 21 8.14 3.44 7.84
CA ALA A 21 8.22 1.98 7.92
C ALA A 21 9.67 1.47 8.15
N ALA A 22 10.65 2.10 7.48
CA ALA A 22 12.07 1.83 7.68
C ALA A 22 12.56 2.13 9.11
N LEU A 23 11.92 3.06 9.83
CA LEU A 23 12.22 3.38 11.23
C LEU A 23 11.47 2.48 12.24
N VAL A 24 10.31 1.92 11.87
CA VAL A 24 9.51 1.06 12.76
C VAL A 24 10.11 -0.34 12.90
N ILE A 25 10.66 -0.91 11.82
CA ILE A 25 11.43 -2.16 11.91
C ILE A 25 12.67 -1.95 12.80
N TYR A 26 13.33 -0.79 12.70
CA TYR A 26 14.50 -0.45 13.51
C TYR A 26 14.18 -0.16 15.00
N LYS A 27 12.94 0.26 15.33
CA LYS A 27 12.53 0.58 16.71
C LYS A 27 11.98 -0.59 17.52
N LYS A 28 11.85 -1.80 16.95
CA LYS A 28 11.25 -2.97 17.62
C LYS A 28 12.03 -3.48 18.84
N GLU A 29 13.21 -2.91 19.15
CA GLU A 29 14.10 -3.36 20.24
C GLU A 29 14.19 -2.45 21.49
N GLN A 30 13.57 -1.25 21.58
CA GLN A 30 13.79 -0.38 22.76
C GLN A 30 12.55 0.30 23.41
N VAL A 31 12.10 -0.31 24.52
CA VAL A 31 11.73 0.27 25.84
C VAL A 31 10.49 1.20 26.01
N ILE A 32 9.67 0.87 27.03
CA ILE A 32 8.52 1.60 27.67
C ILE A 32 9.08 2.34 28.92
N PRO A 33 8.71 3.60 29.33
CA PRO A 33 7.34 4.14 29.58
C PRO A 33 7.16 5.64 29.17
N GLU A 34 6.19 6.50 29.57
CA GLU A 34 5.01 6.43 30.49
C GLU A 34 3.86 7.40 30.03
N LYS A 35 3.05 7.99 30.94
CA LYS A 35 1.89 8.89 30.69
C LYS A 35 2.10 10.35 31.15
N THR A 36 1.36 11.30 30.54
CA THR A 36 0.55 12.35 31.24
C THR A 36 -0.51 12.97 30.31
N GLU A 37 -1.59 13.51 30.88
CA GLU A 37 -2.82 13.97 30.19
C GLU A 37 -2.82 15.46 29.75
N THR A 38 -3.69 15.82 28.79
CA THR A 38 -4.70 16.94 28.78
C THR A 38 -4.81 17.74 27.47
N GLY A 39 -6.04 18.15 27.13
CA GLY A 39 -6.33 19.25 26.19
C GLY A 39 -6.99 18.86 24.85
N GLU A 40 -8.23 19.30 24.63
CA GLU A 40 -8.99 19.11 23.38
C GLU A 40 -8.75 20.26 22.38
N GLU A 41 -8.57 19.95 21.08
CA GLU A 41 -9.13 20.71 19.93
C GLU A 41 -8.98 19.87 18.64
N GLU A 42 -10.06 19.75 17.83
CA GLU A 42 -10.10 18.92 16.61
C GLU A 42 -9.61 19.68 15.35
N ASP A 43 -8.31 19.59 15.02
CA ASP A 43 -7.83 19.96 13.68
C ASP A 43 -8.13 18.86 12.65
N THR A 44 -8.99 19.16 11.68
CA THR A 44 -9.31 18.27 10.54
C THR A 44 -8.49 18.68 9.32
N ILE A 45 -7.79 17.74 8.68
CA ILE A 45 -7.03 17.98 7.45
C ILE A 45 -7.74 17.31 6.27
N ILE A 46 -8.15 18.12 5.29
CA ILE A 46 -8.81 17.67 4.06
C ILE A 46 -7.75 17.55 2.97
N LEU A 47 -7.55 16.34 2.43
CA LEU A 47 -6.68 16.08 1.28
C LEU A 47 -7.46 16.24 -0.03
N SER A 48 -6.76 16.63 -1.10
CA SER A 48 -7.38 16.84 -2.42
C SER A 48 -7.80 15.51 -3.07
N ALA A 49 -8.79 15.55 -3.96
CA ALA A 49 -9.40 14.34 -4.53
C ALA A 49 -8.43 13.52 -5.41
N ASP A 50 -7.39 14.15 -5.95
CA ASP A 50 -6.43 13.52 -6.87
C ASP A 50 -5.24 12.88 -6.13
N GLU A 51 -5.01 13.25 -4.86
CA GLU A 51 -3.95 12.69 -3.99
C GLU A 51 -4.45 11.53 -3.11
N ASN A 52 -5.66 11.03 -3.38
CA ASN A 52 -6.43 10.22 -2.44
C ASN A 52 -6.97 8.95 -3.09
N SER A 53 -6.15 7.90 -3.16
CA SER A 53 -6.44 6.62 -3.84
C SER A 53 -7.71 5.89 -3.34
N PHE A 54 -8.24 6.30 -2.18
CA PHE A 54 -9.49 5.79 -1.59
C PHE A 54 -10.56 6.88 -1.34
N GLY A 55 -10.24 8.16 -1.55
CA GLY A 55 -11.20 9.27 -1.51
C GLY A 55 -11.76 9.67 -0.13
N MET A 56 -10.97 9.67 0.95
CA MET A 56 -11.44 10.05 2.30
C MET A 56 -10.55 11.03 3.09
N GLU A 57 -11.18 11.78 4.01
CA GLU A 57 -10.55 12.72 4.94
C GLU A 57 -9.89 11.99 6.14
N ILE A 58 -8.76 12.51 6.62
CA ILE A 58 -8.03 11.92 7.76
C ILE A 58 -8.29 12.75 9.03
N LYS A 59 -8.90 12.12 10.03
CA LYS A 59 -9.02 12.68 11.39
C LYS A 59 -7.91 12.15 12.32
N LYS A 60 -7.47 13.00 13.25
CA LYS A 60 -6.38 12.73 14.19
C LYS A 60 -6.68 11.52 15.10
N ILE A 61 -5.62 10.83 15.51
CA ILE A 61 -5.68 9.46 16.02
C ILE A 61 -5.92 9.44 17.54
N ASN A 62 -6.91 8.68 18.02
CA ASN A 62 -7.01 8.28 19.42
C ASN A 62 -6.13 7.04 19.66
N GLU A 63 -5.22 7.12 20.64
CA GLU A 63 -4.16 6.11 20.90
C GLU A 63 -4.71 4.77 21.43
N ASN A 64 -5.92 4.76 22.00
CA ASN A 64 -6.51 3.56 22.62
C ASN A 64 -7.58 2.91 21.72
N TYR A 65 -7.24 2.68 20.45
CA TYR A 65 -8.14 2.02 19.49
C TYR A 65 -7.97 0.50 19.54
N ASP A 66 -9.04 -0.23 19.87
CA ASP A 66 -9.03 -1.69 19.92
C ASP A 66 -8.94 -2.30 18.51
N LEU A 67 -7.77 -2.86 18.20
CA LEU A 67 -7.49 -3.55 16.94
C LEU A 67 -7.88 -5.02 16.95
N THR A 68 -8.26 -5.57 18.11
CA THR A 68 -8.59 -6.99 18.25
C THR A 68 -10.00 -7.30 17.76
N LYS A 69 -10.38 -8.58 17.84
CA LYS A 69 -11.75 -9.06 17.58
C LYS A 69 -12.77 -8.53 18.59
N ASP A 70 -12.35 -8.19 19.82
CA ASP A 70 -13.25 -7.75 20.90
C ASP A 70 -13.93 -6.40 20.63
N TYR A 71 -13.41 -5.64 19.67
CA TYR A 71 -14.06 -4.48 19.05
C TYR A 71 -15.50 -4.79 18.59
N TYR A 72 -15.75 -6.03 18.12
CA TYR A 72 -17.02 -6.45 17.56
C TYR A 72 -17.95 -7.09 18.62
N LYS A 73 -18.72 -6.25 19.31
CA LYS A 73 -19.70 -6.67 20.33
C LYS A 73 -20.72 -7.73 19.87
N ASN A 74 -21.04 -7.75 18.58
CA ASN A 74 -21.96 -8.69 17.94
C ASN A 74 -21.21 -9.46 16.83
N TYR A 75 -20.13 -10.14 17.20
CA TYR A 75 -19.38 -10.99 16.29
C TYR A 75 -20.17 -12.27 15.97
N ASP A 76 -20.47 -12.48 14.69
CA ASP A 76 -21.09 -13.67 14.11
C ASP A 76 -20.45 -13.93 12.74
N ASN A 77 -19.60 -14.95 12.66
CA ASN A 77 -18.89 -15.30 11.43
C ASN A 77 -19.61 -16.39 10.59
N THR A 78 -20.89 -16.63 10.86
CA THR A 78 -21.71 -17.60 10.12
C THR A 78 -21.78 -17.22 8.64
N GLY A 79 -21.18 -18.06 7.78
CA GLY A 79 -21.14 -17.84 6.32
C GLY A 79 -20.05 -16.89 5.83
N LEU A 80 -19.10 -16.50 6.69
CA LEU A 80 -17.90 -15.77 6.30
C LEU A 80 -16.73 -16.72 6.01
N GLN A 81 -15.85 -16.32 5.10
CA GLN A 81 -14.51 -16.89 4.93
C GLN A 81 -13.50 -16.03 5.69
N LYS A 82 -12.55 -16.69 6.36
CA LYS A 82 -11.42 -16.06 7.05
C LYS A 82 -10.20 -16.09 6.13
N PHE A 83 -9.55 -14.94 5.96
CA PHE A 83 -8.25 -14.81 5.31
C PHE A 83 -7.29 -14.04 6.22
N GLU A 84 -6.01 -14.17 5.95
CA GLU A 84 -4.91 -13.50 6.65
C GLU A 84 -4.16 -12.65 5.63
N ILE A 85 -3.88 -11.38 5.94
CA ILE A 85 -3.04 -10.49 5.13
C ILE A 85 -1.65 -10.49 5.77
N THR A 86 -0.61 -10.82 4.99
CA THR A 86 0.73 -11.12 5.51
C THR A 86 1.77 -10.06 5.14
N ALA A 87 1.55 -9.26 4.08
CA ALA A 87 2.31 -8.03 3.85
C ALA A 87 1.47 -6.78 4.09
N ILE A 88 2.03 -5.85 4.86
CA ILE A 88 1.41 -4.54 5.11
C ILE A 88 2.53 -3.51 5.07
N TYR A 89 2.51 -2.67 4.04
CA TYR A 89 3.48 -1.58 3.83
C TYR A 89 3.10 -0.29 4.60
N THR A 90 1.94 -0.28 5.24
CA THR A 90 1.41 0.81 6.07
C THR A 90 1.28 0.39 7.54
N ASN A 91 0.86 1.30 8.42
CA ASN A 91 0.54 0.98 9.80
C ASN A 91 -0.74 0.14 9.88
N ALA A 92 -0.65 -1.07 10.42
CA ALA A 92 -1.79 -1.96 10.68
C ALA A 92 -2.95 -1.26 11.41
N THR A 93 -2.65 -0.31 12.30
CA THR A 93 -3.66 0.48 13.03
C THR A 93 -4.54 1.29 12.08
N ASP A 94 -3.93 1.94 11.10
CA ASP A 94 -4.60 2.91 10.24
C ASP A 94 -5.33 2.17 9.11
N PHE A 95 -4.73 1.10 8.58
CA PHE A 95 -5.38 0.17 7.65
C PHE A 95 -6.63 -0.49 8.26
N ILE A 96 -6.56 -1.01 9.48
CA ILE A 96 -7.72 -1.61 10.17
C ILE A 96 -8.83 -0.57 10.39
N LYS A 97 -8.49 0.68 10.72
CA LYS A 97 -9.46 1.78 10.87
C LYS A 97 -10.14 2.11 9.55
N GLU A 98 -9.38 2.23 8.48
CA GLU A 98 -9.87 2.55 7.13
C GLU A 98 -10.84 1.47 6.62
N ILE A 99 -10.42 0.21 6.67
CA ILE A 99 -11.26 -0.92 6.23
C ILE A 99 -12.52 -1.08 7.13
N ARG A 100 -12.43 -0.77 8.43
CA ARG A 100 -13.62 -0.71 9.32
C ARG A 100 -14.58 0.43 8.98
N GLY A 101 -14.09 1.54 8.43
CA GLY A 101 -14.92 2.58 7.80
C GLY A 101 -15.59 2.07 6.52
N ALA A 102 -14.85 1.29 5.72
CA ALA A 102 -15.29 0.74 4.44
C ALA A 102 -15.81 -0.72 4.53
N THR A 103 -16.86 -0.93 5.33
CA THR A 103 -17.55 -2.24 5.54
C THR A 103 -18.04 -2.98 4.28
N GLU A 104 -17.92 -2.35 3.11
CA GLU A 104 -18.17 -2.97 1.82
C GLU A 104 -17.11 -4.00 1.37
N TYR A 105 -15.92 -3.99 1.98
CA TYR A 105 -14.81 -4.90 1.65
C TYR A 105 -14.77 -6.16 2.52
N CYS A 106 -15.04 -6.04 3.82
CA CYS A 106 -15.16 -7.18 4.74
C CYS A 106 -16.13 -6.89 5.89
N GLN A 107 -16.64 -7.95 6.51
CA GLN A 107 -17.53 -7.85 7.67
C GLN A 107 -16.75 -7.62 8.97
N TYR A 108 -15.59 -8.28 9.11
CA TYR A 108 -14.67 -8.09 10.22
C TYR A 108 -13.24 -7.95 9.71
N ILE A 109 -12.47 -7.09 10.40
CA ILE A 109 -11.01 -7.00 10.26
C ILE A 109 -10.40 -6.73 11.64
N TYR A 110 -9.37 -7.48 12.02
CA TYR A 110 -8.74 -7.39 13.34
C TYR A 110 -7.34 -8.00 13.35
N LEU A 111 -6.55 -7.68 14.39
CA LEU A 111 -5.34 -8.40 14.74
C LEU A 111 -5.67 -9.63 15.58
N ASP A 112 -5.08 -10.78 15.24
CA ASP A 112 -5.11 -11.97 16.09
C ASP A 112 -4.02 -11.97 17.18
N GLU A 113 -3.86 -13.10 17.87
CA GLU A 113 -2.91 -13.26 18.98
C GLU A 113 -1.44 -13.16 18.52
N GLU A 114 -1.15 -13.51 17.26
CA GLU A 114 0.18 -13.42 16.65
C GLU A 114 0.47 -12.04 16.02
N LYS A 115 -0.57 -11.19 15.97
CA LYS A 115 -0.61 -9.86 15.33
C LYS A 115 -0.65 -9.90 13.80
N ASN A 116 -1.16 -11.00 13.23
CA ASN A 116 -1.49 -11.07 11.82
C ASN A 116 -2.81 -10.34 11.58
N ILE A 117 -2.98 -9.69 10.42
CA ILE A 117 -4.27 -9.08 10.08
C ILE A 117 -5.19 -10.16 9.53
N ILE A 118 -6.28 -10.39 10.26
CA ILE A 118 -7.37 -11.25 9.83
C ILE A 118 -8.47 -10.41 9.20
N ILE A 119 -8.96 -10.85 8.05
CA ILE A 119 -10.21 -10.37 7.44
C ILE A 119 -11.23 -11.50 7.39
N GLU A 120 -12.50 -11.18 7.67
CA GLU A 120 -13.62 -12.11 7.52
C GLU A 120 -14.72 -11.48 6.67
N LEU A 121 -15.15 -12.19 5.64
CA LEU A 121 -15.98 -11.64 4.57
C LEU A 121 -16.79 -12.72 3.84
N ASN A 122 -17.97 -12.34 3.34
CA ASN A 122 -18.80 -13.23 2.53
C ASN A 122 -18.41 -13.18 1.03
N GLU A 123 -18.91 -14.13 0.22
CA GLU A 123 -18.59 -14.22 -1.21
C GLU A 123 -18.84 -12.92 -2.00
N LYS A 124 -19.88 -12.16 -1.65
CA LYS A 124 -20.18 -10.90 -2.35
C LYS A 124 -19.16 -9.81 -2.03
N GLN A 125 -18.69 -9.76 -0.78
CA GLN A 125 -17.59 -8.88 -0.37
C GLN A 125 -16.26 -9.32 -1.03
N LYS A 126 -16.00 -10.63 -1.08
CA LYS A 126 -14.84 -11.26 -1.74
C LYS A 126 -14.73 -10.85 -3.21
N GLU A 127 -15.77 -11.11 -4.00
CA GLU A 127 -15.82 -10.73 -5.41
C GLU A 127 -15.63 -9.22 -5.62
N LYS A 128 -16.17 -8.41 -4.70
CA LYS A 128 -16.06 -6.95 -4.78
C LYS A 128 -14.63 -6.47 -4.51
N TRP A 129 -13.96 -7.04 -3.51
CA TRP A 129 -12.58 -6.69 -3.20
C TRP A 129 -11.63 -7.14 -4.31
N ILE A 130 -11.79 -8.37 -4.84
CA ILE A 130 -11.05 -8.84 -6.02
C ILE A 130 -11.21 -7.86 -7.19
N LYS A 131 -12.43 -7.48 -7.56
CA LYS A 131 -12.70 -6.52 -8.66
C LYS A 131 -12.12 -5.12 -8.40
N LYS A 132 -12.03 -4.70 -7.14
CA LYS A 132 -11.37 -3.43 -6.75
C LYS A 132 -9.85 -3.56 -6.87
N ALA A 133 -9.26 -4.71 -6.53
CA ALA A 133 -7.84 -4.98 -6.67
C ALA A 133 -7.41 -5.00 -8.15
N GLU A 134 -8.11 -5.76 -8.99
CA GLU A 134 -7.92 -5.79 -10.47
C GLU A 134 -7.98 -4.38 -11.06
N LYS A 135 -9.01 -3.60 -10.68
CA LYS A 135 -9.18 -2.22 -11.14
C LYS A 135 -8.07 -1.29 -10.65
N ASN A 136 -7.64 -1.41 -9.39
CA ASN A 136 -6.55 -0.60 -8.87
C ASN A 136 -5.26 -0.85 -9.66
N ILE A 137 -4.92 -2.12 -9.93
CA ILE A 137 -3.73 -2.47 -10.73
C ILE A 137 -3.85 -1.90 -12.14
N SER A 138 -5.00 -2.09 -12.79
CA SER A 138 -5.25 -1.53 -14.14
C SER A 138 -5.08 -0.01 -14.17
N ASN A 139 -5.63 0.70 -13.18
CA ASN A 139 -5.48 2.15 -13.03
C ASN A 139 -4.01 2.59 -12.85
N GLU A 140 -3.18 1.85 -12.11
CA GLU A 140 -1.75 2.18 -11.99
C GLU A 140 -0.99 1.89 -13.30
N LEU A 141 -1.29 0.78 -13.99
CA LEU A 141 -0.68 0.45 -15.28
C LEU A 141 -1.02 1.50 -16.36
N GLU A 142 -2.27 1.96 -16.42
CA GLU A 142 -2.71 3.04 -17.32
C GLU A 142 -1.91 4.34 -17.13
N LYS A 143 -1.59 4.73 -15.88
CA LYS A 143 -0.70 5.88 -15.62
C LYS A 143 0.71 5.66 -16.18
N THR A 144 1.25 4.45 -16.04
CA THR A 144 2.62 4.15 -16.48
C THR A 144 2.76 4.06 -18.00
N ASP A 145 1.69 3.73 -18.73
CA ASP A 145 1.70 3.74 -20.20
C ASP A 145 1.72 5.16 -20.80
N GLU A 146 1.34 6.18 -20.00
CA GLU A 146 1.48 7.61 -20.38
C GLU A 146 2.84 8.22 -19.96
N ASP A 147 3.65 7.52 -19.15
CA ASP A 147 4.95 8.03 -18.67
C ASP A 147 6.14 7.58 -19.56
N GLU A 148 7.07 8.50 -19.81
CA GLU A 148 8.35 8.23 -20.47
C GLU A 148 9.47 7.83 -19.48
N LEU A 149 9.17 7.77 -18.18
CA LEU A 149 10.13 7.53 -17.10
C LEU A 149 10.17 6.08 -16.64
N TYR A 150 9.06 5.34 -16.75
CA TYR A 150 9.00 3.92 -16.45
C TYR A 150 7.82 3.26 -17.16
N LYS A 151 7.94 1.96 -17.39
CA LYS A 151 6.86 1.11 -17.88
C LYS A 151 6.73 -0.09 -16.96
N ILE A 152 5.52 -0.37 -16.50
CA ILE A 152 5.22 -1.52 -15.66
C ILE A 152 4.29 -2.47 -16.43
N SER A 153 4.42 -3.76 -16.18
CA SER A 153 3.53 -4.81 -16.68
C SER A 153 3.39 -5.89 -15.62
N VAL A 154 2.19 -6.45 -15.47
CA VAL A 154 1.86 -7.50 -14.49
C VAL A 154 1.26 -8.69 -15.24
N SER A 155 1.52 -9.93 -14.80
CA SER A 155 0.91 -11.13 -15.37
C SER A 155 -0.60 -11.21 -15.10
N ASP A 156 -1.33 -11.94 -15.95
CA ASP A 156 -2.79 -12.14 -15.82
C ASP A 156 -3.21 -12.79 -14.49
N ASP A 157 -2.31 -13.55 -13.85
CA ASP A 157 -2.49 -14.20 -12.54
C ASP A 157 -1.90 -13.40 -11.37
N TYR A 158 -1.35 -12.22 -11.63
CA TYR A 158 -0.74 -11.31 -10.67
C TYR A 158 0.42 -11.92 -9.88
N THR A 159 1.19 -12.82 -10.50
CA THR A 159 2.38 -13.47 -9.93
C THR A 159 3.71 -12.93 -10.46
N GLU A 160 3.74 -12.21 -11.58
CA GLU A 160 4.95 -11.56 -12.12
C GLU A 160 4.73 -10.06 -12.29
N VAL A 161 5.73 -9.25 -11.90
CA VAL A 161 5.78 -7.81 -12.12
C VAL A 161 7.09 -7.48 -12.83
N ASN A 162 7.00 -6.97 -14.06
CA ASN A 162 8.14 -6.56 -14.87
C ASN A 162 8.13 -5.04 -15.06
N CYS A 163 9.26 -4.40 -14.76
CA CYS A 163 9.43 -2.95 -14.81
C CYS A 163 10.65 -2.56 -15.65
N GLN A 164 10.50 -1.50 -16.44
CA GLN A 164 11.62 -0.75 -17.01
C GLN A 164 11.59 0.65 -16.42
N VAL A 165 12.72 1.19 -15.96
CA VAL A 165 12.78 2.48 -15.26
C VAL A 165 14.00 3.29 -15.70
N ALA A 166 13.82 4.57 -15.98
CA ALA A 166 14.89 5.48 -16.38
C ALA A 166 15.55 6.13 -15.14
N GLN A 167 16.86 6.34 -15.17
CA GLN A 167 17.62 7.09 -14.15
C GLN A 167 16.98 8.45 -13.76
N LYS A 168 16.34 9.13 -14.73
CA LYS A 168 15.63 10.41 -14.54
C LYS A 168 14.28 10.30 -13.81
N ALA A 169 13.80 9.10 -13.50
CA ALA A 169 12.56 8.89 -12.73
C ALA A 169 12.75 9.27 -11.25
N ASN A 170 11.64 9.40 -10.52
CA ASN A 170 11.68 9.53 -9.07
C ASN A 170 11.54 8.15 -8.42
N GLY A 171 12.61 7.65 -7.80
CA GLY A 171 12.62 6.32 -7.18
C GLY A 171 11.60 6.14 -6.03
N LEU A 172 11.21 7.22 -5.33
CA LEU A 172 10.16 7.16 -4.32
C LEU A 172 8.77 7.02 -4.96
N THR A 173 8.51 7.74 -6.06
CA THR A 173 7.25 7.61 -6.82
C THR A 173 7.11 6.21 -7.40
N PHE A 174 8.13 5.73 -8.10
CA PHE A 174 8.18 4.37 -8.66
C PHE A 174 7.99 3.29 -7.59
N THR A 175 8.64 3.45 -6.42
CA THR A 175 8.44 2.55 -5.27
C THR A 175 7.00 2.58 -4.75
N ALA A 176 6.36 3.75 -4.69
CA ALA A 176 4.98 3.87 -4.20
C ALA A 176 3.97 3.17 -5.13
N GLU A 177 4.13 3.30 -6.44
CA GLU A 177 3.31 2.60 -7.43
C GLU A 177 3.47 1.08 -7.36
N LEU A 178 4.72 0.59 -7.23
CA LEU A 178 5.01 -0.83 -7.00
C LEU A 178 4.32 -1.35 -5.74
N MET A 179 4.35 -0.61 -4.62
CA MET A 179 3.65 -1.01 -3.39
C MET A 179 2.13 -1.09 -3.56
N ILE A 180 1.52 -0.21 -4.37
CA ILE A 180 0.09 -0.31 -4.71
C ILE A 180 -0.17 -1.59 -5.51
N ILE A 181 0.65 -1.88 -6.52
CA ILE A 181 0.51 -3.11 -7.31
C ILE A 181 0.69 -4.35 -6.43
N PHE A 182 1.72 -4.40 -5.60
CA PHE A 182 2.04 -5.55 -4.74
C PHE A 182 0.89 -5.89 -3.78
N PHE A 183 0.33 -4.88 -3.11
CA PHE A 183 -0.79 -5.09 -2.19
C PHE A 183 -2.07 -5.55 -2.90
N ASN A 184 -2.38 -4.99 -4.07
CA ASN A 184 -3.56 -5.44 -4.81
C ASN A 184 -3.34 -6.85 -5.40
N SER A 185 -2.11 -7.22 -5.76
CA SER A 185 -1.76 -8.59 -6.16
C SER A 185 -1.86 -9.59 -5.00
N GLU A 186 -1.38 -9.23 -3.81
CA GLU A 186 -1.59 -10.00 -2.57
C GLU A 186 -3.09 -10.22 -2.32
N MET A 187 -3.88 -9.15 -2.31
CA MET A 187 -5.32 -9.23 -2.09
C MET A 187 -6.03 -10.09 -3.14
N TYR A 188 -5.60 -10.01 -4.42
CA TYR A 188 -6.11 -10.89 -5.48
C TYR A 188 -5.79 -12.36 -5.20
N GLN A 189 -4.52 -12.68 -4.92
CA GLN A 189 -4.06 -14.05 -4.72
C GLN A 189 -4.67 -14.70 -3.47
N ILE A 190 -4.62 -14.01 -2.32
CA ILE A 190 -5.15 -14.50 -1.04
C ILE A 190 -6.66 -14.76 -1.13
N LEU A 191 -7.43 -13.80 -1.68
CA LEU A 191 -8.87 -13.98 -1.80
C LEU A 191 -9.23 -15.09 -2.81
N ASN A 192 -8.42 -15.32 -3.85
CA ASN A 192 -8.59 -16.49 -4.72
C ASN A 192 -8.09 -17.82 -4.10
N GLY A 193 -7.64 -17.80 -2.85
CA GLY A 193 -7.30 -18.99 -2.06
C GLY A 193 -5.81 -19.36 -2.05
N ASN A 194 -4.93 -18.53 -2.62
CA ASN A 194 -3.49 -18.71 -2.50
C ASN A 194 -2.96 -18.00 -1.25
N ALA A 195 -2.91 -18.71 -0.12
CA ALA A 195 -2.34 -18.19 1.13
C ALA A 195 -0.81 -18.02 1.05
N GLU A 196 -0.13 -18.88 0.28
CA GLU A 196 1.31 -18.81 -0.01
C GLU A 196 1.59 -17.87 -1.19
N TRP A 197 0.92 -16.71 -1.20
CA TRP A 197 1.03 -15.75 -2.29
C TRP A 197 2.46 -15.25 -2.45
N SER A 198 2.81 -14.93 -3.70
CA SER A 198 4.14 -14.45 -4.04
C SER A 198 4.08 -13.68 -5.34
N ILE A 199 4.93 -12.68 -5.49
CA ILE A 199 5.15 -11.98 -6.75
C ILE A 199 6.64 -11.96 -7.07
N HIS A 200 6.97 -12.37 -8.29
CA HIS A 200 8.31 -12.27 -8.84
C HIS A 200 8.47 -10.87 -9.45
N VAL A 201 9.40 -10.08 -8.93
CA VAL A 201 9.57 -8.66 -9.30
C VAL A 201 10.90 -8.47 -10.00
N VAL A 202 10.86 -8.04 -11.27
CA VAL A 202 12.04 -7.73 -12.07
C VAL A 202 12.00 -6.27 -12.51
N ALA A 203 12.93 -5.45 -12.01
CA ALA A 203 13.10 -4.06 -12.44
C ALA A 203 14.44 -3.88 -13.17
N LYS A 204 14.40 -3.24 -14.34
CA LYS A 204 15.56 -3.02 -15.21
C LYS A 204 15.69 -1.56 -15.64
N ASP A 205 16.91 -1.12 -15.89
CA ASP A 205 17.16 0.19 -16.49
C ASP A 205 16.59 0.23 -17.91
N LEU A 206 15.83 1.28 -18.21
CA LEU A 206 15.21 1.53 -19.51
C LEU A 206 16.25 1.72 -20.63
N SER A 207 17.46 2.20 -20.31
CA SER A 207 18.46 2.58 -21.33
C SER A 207 19.43 1.44 -21.69
N THR A 208 19.83 0.65 -20.70
CA THR A 208 20.86 -0.39 -20.79
C THR A 208 20.31 -1.81 -20.64
N GLY A 209 19.12 -1.96 -20.05
CA GLY A 209 18.57 -3.26 -19.66
C GLY A 209 19.25 -3.90 -18.44
N GLY A 210 20.13 -3.17 -17.74
CA GLY A 210 20.76 -3.61 -16.50
C GLY A 210 19.73 -3.90 -15.40
N GLU A 211 19.98 -4.89 -14.55
CA GLU A 211 19.05 -5.33 -13.51
C GLU A 211 19.26 -4.55 -12.21
N LEU A 212 18.16 -3.99 -11.65
CA LEU A 212 18.16 -3.31 -10.34
C LEU A 212 17.60 -4.23 -9.25
N VAL A 213 16.53 -4.94 -9.57
CA VAL A 213 15.74 -5.78 -8.67
C VAL A 213 15.35 -7.03 -9.42
N ASN A 214 15.51 -8.19 -8.76
CA ASN A 214 15.07 -9.50 -9.22
C ASN A 214 14.86 -10.35 -7.96
N ILE A 215 13.61 -10.40 -7.48
CA ILE A 215 13.26 -10.98 -6.17
C ILE A 215 11.89 -11.67 -6.18
N ASP A 216 11.67 -12.57 -5.22
CA ASP A 216 10.34 -13.10 -4.87
C ASP A 216 9.78 -12.40 -3.61
N TYR A 217 8.93 -11.38 -3.78
CA TYR A 217 8.24 -10.73 -2.65
C TYR A 217 7.03 -11.59 -2.21
N PRO A 218 6.72 -11.72 -0.89
CA PRO A 218 7.38 -11.09 0.27
C PRO A 218 8.50 -11.95 0.92
N LYS A 219 8.92 -13.05 0.28
CA LYS A 219 9.97 -13.95 0.80
C LYS A 219 11.32 -13.23 0.88
N GLU A 220 11.56 -12.34 -0.07
CA GLU A 220 12.72 -11.46 -0.15
C GLU A 220 12.32 -10.00 0.08
N VAL A 221 13.23 -9.22 0.68
CA VAL A 221 12.98 -7.82 1.02
C VAL A 221 13.09 -6.96 -0.22
N PHE A 222 11.98 -6.38 -0.65
CA PHE A 222 12.00 -5.32 -1.67
C PHE A 222 12.71 -4.08 -1.12
N SER A 223 13.81 -3.68 -1.77
CA SER A 223 14.55 -2.47 -1.44
C SER A 223 15.17 -1.87 -2.70
N ILE A 224 14.85 -0.61 -2.96
CA ILE A 224 15.56 0.25 -3.90
C ILE A 224 16.27 1.29 -3.05
N THR A 225 17.59 1.20 -2.95
CA THR A 225 18.41 2.14 -2.17
C THR A 225 18.89 3.30 -3.05
N GLU A 226 19.35 4.40 -2.44
CA GLU A 226 20.02 5.48 -3.18
C GLU A 226 21.24 4.92 -3.95
N GLU A 227 22.00 3.99 -3.38
CA GLU A 227 23.12 3.31 -4.08
C GLU A 227 22.63 2.44 -5.25
N THR A 228 21.50 1.74 -5.12
CA THR A 228 20.89 0.98 -6.23
C THR A 228 20.44 1.91 -7.36
N TRP A 229 19.96 3.11 -7.01
CA TRP A 229 19.42 4.09 -7.94
C TRP A 229 20.48 4.95 -8.63
N ASP A 230 21.54 5.33 -7.91
CA ASP A 230 22.67 6.12 -8.45
C ASP A 230 23.56 5.30 -9.40
N ASN A 231 23.41 3.97 -9.42
CA ASN A 231 24.09 3.05 -10.33
C ASN A 231 23.29 2.71 -11.62
N LEU A 232 22.12 3.35 -11.82
CA LEU A 232 21.38 3.38 -13.10
C LEU A 232 22.16 4.12 -14.21
#